data_AF-A0A368H0Z2-F1
#
_entry.id   AF-A0A368H0Z2-F1
#
_cell.length_a   1.000
_cell.length_b   1.000
_cell.length_c   1.000
_cell.angle_alpha   90.00
_cell.angle_beta   90.00
_cell.angle_gamma   90.00
#
_symmetry.space_group_name_H-M   'P 1'
#
loop_
_entity.id
_entity.type
_entity.pdbx_description
1 polymer ?
#
loop_
_entity_poly.entity_id
_entity_poly.type
_entity_poly.pdbx_seq_one_letter_code
_entity_poly.pdbx_strand_id
1 'polypeptide(L)'
;MDSFTQYTDVTRPFTSQLMLSNGIDFVFAVGQLNTLAINIECDGFDNPKTNVCHVESPIRLYDAYRDGRFYHLTQEGEKEGLNTKVLLRVLQMLLRD
;
A
#
# COMPACT_ATOMS: atom_id res chain seq x y z
N MET A 1 -5.23 -6.94 26.50
CA MET A 1 -5.44 -6.99 25.03
C MET A 1 -6.79 -6.37 24.82
N ASP A 2 -6.82 -5.15 24.30
CA ASP A 2 -8.09 -4.44 24.10
C ASP A 2 -8.83 -5.12 22.95
N SER A 3 -10.05 -5.59 23.22
CA SER A 3 -10.89 -6.19 22.19
C SER A 3 -11.69 -5.07 21.52
N PHE A 4 -11.29 -4.70 20.31
CA PHE A 4 -12.02 -3.73 19.51
C PHE A 4 -13.05 -4.43 18.63
N THR A 5 -14.24 -3.84 18.53
CA THR A 5 -15.36 -4.31 17.70
C THR A 5 -16.07 -3.11 17.09
N GLN A 6 -17.12 -3.33 16.30
CA GLN A 6 -17.96 -2.22 15.85
C GLN A 6 -18.59 -1.44 17.03
N TYR A 7 -18.95 -2.10 18.14
CA TYR A 7 -19.52 -1.44 19.32
C TYR A 7 -18.47 -0.91 20.30
N THR A 8 -17.20 -1.23 20.08
CA THR A 8 -16.08 -0.82 20.92
C THR A 8 -14.94 -0.38 20.01
N ASP A 9 -15.05 0.87 19.56
CA ASP A 9 -14.21 1.42 18.50
C ASP A 9 -12.73 1.55 18.93
N VAL A 10 -11.85 1.68 17.94
CA VAL A 10 -10.42 1.87 18.17
C VAL A 10 -10.15 3.20 18.87
N THR A 11 -9.25 3.18 19.86
CA THR A 11 -8.84 4.37 20.63
C THR A 11 -7.67 5.12 20.00
N ARG A 12 -6.99 4.49 19.03
CA ARG A 12 -5.90 5.06 18.25
C ARG A 12 -5.92 4.46 16.85
N PRO A 13 -5.37 5.15 15.84
CA PRO A 13 -5.27 4.59 14.50
C PRO A 13 -4.36 3.36 14.48
N PHE A 14 -4.70 2.41 13.60
CA PHE A 14 -3.84 1.29 13.23
C PHE A 14 -3.47 1.41 11.77
N THR A 15 -2.16 1.47 11.50
CA THR A 15 -1.64 1.56 10.13
C THR A 15 -1.18 0.19 9.68
N SER A 16 -1.55 -0.17 8.46
CA SER A 16 -1.08 -1.36 7.78
C SER A 16 -0.63 -0.98 6.37
N GLN A 17 0.21 -1.82 5.81
CA GLN A 17 0.85 -1.55 4.54
C GLN A 17 0.78 -2.81 3.67
N LEU A 18 0.62 -2.62 2.37
CA LEU A 18 0.36 -3.69 1.42
C LEU A 18 1.21 -3.49 0.16
N MET A 19 1.81 -4.56 -0.31
CA MET A 19 2.51 -4.63 -1.59
C MET A 19 1.89 -5.77 -2.40
N LEU A 20 1.42 -5.46 -3.60
CA LEU A 20 0.87 -6.41 -4.54
C LEU A 20 1.77 -6.47 -5.77
N SER A 21 2.03 -7.66 -6.28
CA SER A 21 2.78 -7.83 -7.52
C SER A 21 2.36 -9.08 -8.28
N ASN A 22 2.44 -9.00 -9.61
CA ASN A 22 2.34 -10.14 -10.52
C ASN A 22 3.73 -10.64 -11.00
N GLY A 23 4.82 -10.12 -10.43
CA GLY A 23 6.20 -10.38 -10.84
C GLY A 23 6.79 -9.35 -11.82
N ILE A 24 5.97 -8.45 -12.37
CA ILE A 24 6.40 -7.36 -13.28
C ILE A 24 5.92 -6.03 -12.74
N ASP A 25 4.61 -5.87 -12.57
CA ASP A 25 3.98 -4.69 -12.01
C ASP A 25 3.94 -4.78 -10.48
N PHE A 26 4.15 -3.65 -9.82
CA PHE A 26 4.04 -3.49 -8.38
C PHE A 26 3.03 -2.40 -8.06
N VAL A 27 2.18 -2.67 -7.07
CA VAL A 27 1.26 -1.69 -6.48
C VAL A 27 1.55 -1.61 -4.98
N PHE A 28 1.69 -0.40 -4.49
CA PHE A 28 1.99 -0.11 -3.09
C PHE A 28 0.80 0.63 -2.46
N ALA A 29 0.40 0.22 -1.27
CA ALA A 29 -0.70 0.83 -0.55
C ALA A 29 -0.44 0.94 0.96
N VAL A 30 -1.01 1.98 1.56
CA VAL A 30 -1.02 2.18 3.02
C VAL A 30 -2.46 2.41 3.45
N GLY A 31 -2.93 1.58 4.38
CA GLY A 31 -4.24 1.70 5.01
C GLY A 31 -4.09 2.20 6.45
N GLN A 32 -4.96 3.11 6.86
CA GLN A 32 -5.11 3.56 8.24
C GLN A 32 -6.54 3.31 8.70
N LEU A 33 -6.67 2.41 9.67
CA LEU A 33 -7.91 2.09 10.36
C LEU A 33 -8.11 3.10 11.49
N ASN A 34 -9.09 3.99 11.32
CA ASN A 34 -9.49 5.02 12.27
C ASN A 34 -10.79 4.65 13.01
N THR A 35 -11.61 3.78 12.42
CA THR A 35 -12.85 3.31 13.03
C THR A 35 -13.26 1.92 12.55
N LEU A 36 -13.81 1.13 13.47
CA LEU A 36 -14.50 -0.13 13.22
C LEU A 36 -16.03 0.02 13.27
N ALA A 37 -16.52 1.20 13.66
CA ALA A 37 -17.94 1.51 13.72
C ALA A 37 -18.53 1.78 12.32
N ILE A 38 -18.57 0.72 11.52
CA ILE A 38 -19.10 0.67 10.16
C ILE A 38 -20.50 0.02 10.23
N ASN A 39 -21.49 0.65 9.60
CA ASN A 39 -22.87 0.13 9.52
C ASN A 39 -23.50 -0.19 10.89
N ILE A 40 -23.33 0.69 11.87
CA ILE A 40 -24.02 0.55 13.16
C ILE A 40 -25.42 1.17 13.04
N GLU A 41 -26.43 0.35 13.26
CA GLU A 41 -27.82 0.80 13.43
C GLU A 41 -28.06 1.06 14.92
N CYS A 42 -27.79 2.28 15.37
CA CYS A 42 -28.06 2.72 16.73
C CYS A 42 -28.64 4.14 16.69
N ASP A 43 -29.83 4.32 17.25
CA ASP A 43 -30.51 5.61 17.25
C ASP A 43 -29.67 6.69 17.94
N GLY A 44 -29.45 7.80 17.23
CA GLY A 44 -28.67 8.94 17.74
C GLY A 44 -27.15 8.74 17.70
N PHE A 45 -26.64 7.65 17.13
CA PHE A 45 -25.22 7.46 16.90
C PHE A 45 -24.81 7.95 15.50
N ASP A 46 -23.96 8.97 15.45
CA ASP A 46 -23.33 9.47 14.23
C ASP A 46 -21.80 9.42 14.40
N ASN A 47 -21.11 8.71 13.50
CA ASN A 47 -19.67 8.51 13.56
C ASN A 47 -18.98 9.32 12.44
N PRO A 48 -18.30 10.44 12.78
CA PRO A 48 -17.65 11.28 11.77
C PRO A 48 -16.31 10.72 11.26
N LYS A 49 -15.81 9.62 11.83
CA LYS A 49 -14.50 9.07 11.48
C LYS A 49 -14.57 8.31 10.15
N THR A 50 -13.52 8.43 9.35
CA THR A 50 -13.34 7.67 8.11
C THR A 50 -12.02 6.93 8.11
N ASN A 51 -12.01 5.72 7.54
CA ASN A 51 -10.77 4.99 7.28
C ASN A 51 -10.09 5.57 6.03
N VAL A 52 -8.76 5.51 5.99
CA VAL A 52 -7.98 6.06 4.87
C VAL A 52 -7.23 4.92 4.19
N CYS A 53 -7.26 4.92 2.85
CA CYS A 53 -6.43 4.03 2.05
C CYS A 53 -5.77 4.85 0.94
N HIS A 54 -4.45 4.92 0.96
CA HIS A 54 -3.66 5.50 -0.10
C HIS A 54 -3.09 4.39 -0.97
N VAL A 55 -3.38 4.43 -2.27
CA VAL A 55 -2.94 3.45 -3.27
C VAL A 55 -2.18 4.19 -4.36
N GLU A 56 -0.95 3.75 -4.61
CA GLU A 56 -0.13 4.30 -5.68
C GLU A 56 -0.48 3.65 -7.03
N SER A 57 -0.29 4.39 -8.12
CA SER A 57 -0.41 3.82 -9.47
C SER A 57 0.60 2.68 -9.68
N PRO A 58 0.25 1.64 -10.45
CA PRO A 58 1.17 0.54 -10.74
C PRO A 58 2.49 1.03 -11.36
N ILE A 59 3.59 0.42 -10.95
CA ILE A 59 4.93 0.68 -11.48
C ILE A 59 5.60 -0.63 -11.89
N ARG A 60 6.20 -0.65 -13.09
CA ARG A 60 6.90 -1.82 -13.63
C ARG A 60 8.30 -1.95 -13.04
N LEU A 61 8.66 -3.15 -12.64
CA LEU A 61 10.01 -3.53 -12.21
C LEU A 61 10.97 -3.62 -13.41
N TYR A 62 10.49 -4.05 -14.57
CA TYR A 62 11.23 -4.07 -15.82
C TYR A 62 10.24 -4.07 -17.01
N ASP A 63 10.72 -3.64 -18.17
CA ASP A 63 9.96 -3.57 -19.43
C ASP A 63 10.36 -4.66 -20.41
N ALA A 64 11.62 -5.09 -20.41
CA ALA A 64 12.10 -6.18 -21.26
C ALA A 64 13.12 -7.07 -20.53
N TYR A 65 13.19 -8.32 -20.96
CA TYR A 65 14.23 -9.28 -20.59
C TYR A 65 14.82 -9.86 -21.86
N ARG A 66 16.10 -9.60 -22.13
CA ARG A 66 16.82 -10.02 -23.33
C ARG A 66 18.22 -10.48 -22.96
N ASP A 67 18.67 -11.60 -23.50
CA ASP A 67 20.02 -12.13 -23.31
C ASP A 67 20.47 -12.22 -21.84
N GLY A 68 19.57 -12.64 -20.95
CA GLY A 68 19.87 -12.78 -19.54
C GLY A 68 19.80 -11.48 -18.73
N ARG A 69 19.46 -10.34 -19.36
CA ARG A 69 19.49 -9.00 -18.78
C ARG A 69 18.10 -8.36 -18.76
N PHE A 70 17.82 -7.64 -17.69
CA PHE A 70 16.61 -6.83 -17.54
C PHE A 70 16.82 -5.43 -18.08
N TYR A 71 15.75 -4.80 -18.54
CA TYR A 71 15.75 -3.42 -19.01
C TYR A 71 14.48 -2.72 -18.56
N HIS A 72 14.56 -1.44 -18.23
CA HIS A 72 13.40 -0.60 -17.94
C HIS A 72 13.50 0.75 -18.64
N LEU A 73 12.35 1.34 -18.95
CA LEU A 73 12.25 2.63 -19.62
C LEU A 73 12.29 3.77 -18.62
N THR A 74 13.08 4.79 -18.95
CA THR A 74 13.14 6.06 -18.23
C THR A 74 12.88 7.22 -19.20
N GLN A 75 12.76 8.43 -18.67
CA GLN A 75 12.66 9.64 -19.51
C GLN A 75 13.89 9.85 -20.39
N GLU A 76 15.05 9.32 -19.99
CA GLU A 76 16.32 9.42 -20.73
C GLU A 76 16.51 8.26 -21.74
N GLY A 77 15.52 7.36 -21.83
CA GLY A 77 15.59 6.15 -22.64
C GLY A 77 15.67 4.87 -21.80
N GLU A 78 15.95 3.77 -22.48
CA GLU A 78 16.07 2.45 -21.88
C GLU A 78 17.36 2.32 -21.06
N LYS A 79 17.23 1.78 -19.84
CA LYS A 79 18.37 1.48 -18.95
C LYS A 79 18.42 -0.01 -18.65
N GLU A 80 19.63 -0.56 -18.66
CA GLU A 80 19.87 -1.94 -18.20
C GLU A 80 19.65 -2.02 -16.68
N GLY A 81 19.03 -3.11 -16.23
CA GLY A 81 18.70 -3.39 -14.84
C GLY A 81 17.23 -3.21 -14.49
N LEU A 82 16.91 -3.58 -13.25
CA LEU A 82 15.58 -3.40 -12.67
C LEU A 82 15.33 -1.92 -12.33
N ASN A 83 14.07 -1.50 -12.39
CA ASN A 83 13.65 -0.16 -12.03
C ASN A 83 13.91 0.10 -10.54
N THR A 84 14.88 0.95 -10.27
CA THR A 84 15.32 1.26 -8.90
C THR A 84 14.25 1.95 -8.07
N LYS A 85 13.28 2.63 -8.67
CA LYS A 85 12.14 3.21 -7.95
C LYS A 85 11.31 2.13 -7.26
N VAL A 86 11.09 0.99 -7.94
CA VAL A 86 10.37 -0.15 -7.36
C VAL A 86 11.16 -0.72 -6.20
N LEU A 87 12.45 -0.99 -6.40
CA LEU A 87 13.32 -1.58 -5.36
C LEU A 87 13.42 -0.69 -4.11
N LEU A 88 13.57 0.62 -4.29
CA LEU A 88 13.59 1.58 -3.20
C LEU A 88 12.26 1.62 -2.47
N ARG A 89 11.12 1.54 -3.19
CA ARG A 89 9.80 1.51 -2.56
C ARG A 89 9.61 0.24 -1.73
N VAL A 90 10.03 -0.92 -2.25
CA VAL A 90 10.05 -2.19 -1.49
C VAL A 90 10.84 -2.03 -0.20
N LEU A 91 12.06 -1.49 -0.27
CA LEU A 91 12.90 -1.27 0.90
C LEU A 91 12.26 -0.32 1.92
N GLN A 92 11.66 0.79 1.47
CA GLN A 92 10.96 1.73 2.34
C GLN A 92 9.79 1.09 3.09
N MET A 93 9.09 0.14 2.46
CA MET A 93 8.02 -0.59 3.13
C MET A 93 8.60 -1.59 4.15
N LEU A 94 9.67 -2.31 3.81
CA LEU A 94 10.25 -3.31 4.71
C LEU A 94 10.96 -2.71 5.93
N LEU A 95 11.60 -1.55 5.78
CA LEU A 95 12.44 -0.93 6.82
C LEU A 95 11.66 -0.02 7.78
N ARG A 96 10.34 -0.13 7.87
CA ARG A 96 9.57 0.69 8.80
C ARG A 96 9.90 0.31 10.25
N ASP A 97 10.38 1.31 11.00
CA ASP A 97 10.43 1.33 12.48
C ASP A 97 9.00 1.36 13.07
#